data_AF-A0A929UGY9-F1
#
_entry.id   AF-A0A929UGY9-F1
#
_cell.length_a   1.000
_cell.length_b   1.000
_cell.length_c   1.000
_cell.angle_alpha   90.00
_cell.angle_beta   90.00
_cell.angle_gamma   90.00
#
_symmetry.space_group_name_H-M   'P 1'
#
loop_
_entity.id
_entity.type
_entity.pdbx_description
1 polymer ?
#
loop_
_entity_poly.entity_id
_entity_poly.type
_entity_poly.pdbx_seq_one_letter_code
_entity_poly.pdbx_strand_id
1 'polypeptide(L)'
;MVVVDDDKDGKEYKKKIVKISNDFINKTFTIRDLVGNITADGTIEDTLPKDFVESKTKEVLKNHSLDDAITLNSTQPFCDQIIKHYSNVTSTNTTTAKKDKASKLSNIMAEIKTKVAEYDQKSITQTKTPRLYALSEEILKKFGID
;
A
#
# COMPACT_ATOMS: atom_id res chain seq x y z
N MET A 1 -8.07 17.28 7.82
CA MET A 1 -6.90 16.41 8.01
C MET A 1 -6.53 15.79 6.67
N VAL A 2 -5.26 15.55 6.42
CA VAL A 2 -4.76 14.79 5.27
C VAL A 2 -3.95 13.60 5.80
N VAL A 3 -4.24 12.42 5.29
CA VAL A 3 -3.51 11.19 5.60
C VAL A 3 -2.93 10.66 4.29
N VAL A 4 -1.64 10.34 4.31
CA VAL A 4 -0.90 9.77 3.18
C VAL A 4 -0.19 8.49 3.60
N ASP A 5 0.25 7.70 2.65
CA ASP A 5 1.09 6.53 2.92
C ASP A 5 2.43 6.93 3.58
N ASP A 6 3.11 5.97 4.22
CA ASP A 6 4.47 6.19 4.76
C ASP A 6 5.55 5.94 3.71
N ASP A 7 5.19 5.60 2.48
CA ASP A 7 6.16 5.39 1.41
C ASP A 7 6.87 6.70 0.98
N LYS A 8 7.79 6.58 0.02
CA LYS A 8 8.59 7.71 -0.47
C LYS A 8 7.70 8.86 -0.96
N ASP A 9 6.67 8.54 -1.75
CA ASP A 9 5.81 9.53 -2.39
C ASP A 9 4.89 10.18 -1.35
N GLY A 10 4.30 9.41 -0.44
CA GLY A 10 3.52 9.91 0.70
C GLY A 10 4.32 10.87 1.58
N LYS A 11 5.56 10.51 1.94
CA LYS A 11 6.47 11.40 2.67
C LYS A 11 6.78 12.69 1.90
N GLU A 12 6.93 12.62 0.59
CA GLU A 12 7.15 13.79 -0.26
C GLU A 12 5.89 14.67 -0.32
N TYR A 13 4.70 14.08 -0.47
CA TYR A 13 3.43 14.80 -0.46
C TYR A 13 3.19 15.50 0.88
N LYS A 14 3.43 14.83 2.02
CA LYS A 14 3.37 15.46 3.33
C LYS A 14 4.27 16.70 3.40
N LYS A 15 5.53 16.59 2.96
CA LYS A 15 6.46 17.74 2.91
C LYS A 15 5.95 18.87 2.03
N LYS A 16 5.36 18.57 0.87
CA LYS A 16 4.79 19.58 -0.04
C LYS A 16 3.59 20.29 0.60
N ILE A 17 2.68 19.54 1.23
CA ILE A 17 1.48 20.09 1.87
C ILE A 17 1.85 21.00 3.05
N VAL A 18 2.76 20.56 3.91
CA VAL A 18 3.22 21.34 5.07
C VAL A 18 3.90 22.65 4.66
N LYS A 19 4.53 22.70 3.48
CA LYS A 19 5.12 23.93 2.93
C LYS A 19 4.10 24.96 2.43
N ILE A 20 2.83 24.57 2.21
CA ILE A 20 1.78 25.49 1.75
C ILE A 20 1.43 26.50 2.85
N SER A 21 1.27 26.02 4.09
CA SER A 21 0.99 26.84 5.28
C SER A 21 1.34 26.06 6.54
N ASN A 22 1.80 26.78 7.57
CA ASN A 22 2.03 26.23 8.92
C ASN A 22 0.76 25.60 9.52
N ASP A 23 -0.43 26.00 9.07
CA ASP A 23 -1.70 25.41 9.51
C ASP A 23 -1.83 23.91 9.20
N PHE A 24 -1.03 23.40 8.27
CA PHE A 24 -1.03 22.00 7.85
C PHE A 24 -0.08 21.10 8.66
N ILE A 25 0.85 21.66 9.44
CA ILE A 25 1.87 20.91 10.21
C ILE A 25 1.19 19.84 11.08
N ASN A 26 0.17 20.23 11.83
CA ASN A 26 -0.55 19.34 12.76
C ASN A 26 -1.80 18.71 12.14
N LYS A 27 -1.97 18.80 10.82
CA LYS A 27 -3.15 18.30 10.09
C LYS A 27 -2.79 17.32 8.98
N THR A 28 -1.50 17.04 8.77
CA THR A 28 -0.98 16.20 7.68
C THR A 28 -0.12 15.09 8.27
N PHE A 29 -0.52 13.85 8.06
CA PHE A 29 0.07 12.67 8.69
C PHE A 29 0.38 11.60 7.64
N THR A 30 1.48 10.87 7.79
CA THR A 30 1.59 9.54 7.21
C THR A 30 0.78 8.56 8.06
N ILE A 31 0.40 7.41 7.49
CA ILE A 31 -0.26 6.34 8.26
C ILE A 31 0.57 5.92 9.49
N ARG A 32 1.90 6.03 9.45
CA ARG A 32 2.79 5.73 10.59
C ARG A 32 2.89 6.83 11.63
N ASP A 33 2.68 8.09 11.26
CA ASP A 33 2.55 9.16 12.26
C ASP A 33 1.32 8.93 13.16
N LEU A 34 0.26 8.31 12.60
CA LEU A 34 -0.93 7.93 13.36
C LEU A 34 -0.72 6.61 14.11
N VAL A 35 -0.17 5.61 13.44
CA VAL A 35 0.03 4.26 14.01
C VAL A 35 1.44 3.76 13.73
N GLY A 36 2.33 3.93 14.70
CA GLY A 36 3.77 3.66 14.55
C GLY A 36 4.15 2.19 14.28
N ASN A 37 3.23 1.23 14.50
CA ASN A 37 3.47 -0.19 14.27
C ASN A 37 3.15 -0.66 12.83
N ILE A 38 2.67 0.23 11.96
CA ILE A 38 2.57 -0.03 10.52
C ILE A 38 3.98 -0.17 9.95
N THR A 39 4.14 -1.04 8.94
CA THR A 39 5.43 -1.34 8.29
C THR A 39 6.11 -0.06 7.80
N ALA A 40 7.40 0.09 8.12
CA ALA A 40 8.17 1.25 7.72
C ALA A 40 8.28 1.37 6.20
N ASP A 41 8.09 2.59 5.68
CA ASP A 41 8.01 2.85 4.24
C ASP A 41 6.85 2.11 3.54
N GLY A 42 5.88 1.65 4.33
CA GLY A 42 4.70 0.92 3.86
C GLY A 42 3.56 1.82 3.39
N THR A 43 2.62 1.18 2.73
CA THR A 43 1.39 1.78 2.21
C THR A 43 0.17 1.25 2.97
N ILE A 44 -1.02 1.76 2.68
CA ILE A 44 -2.25 1.29 3.31
C ILE A 44 -2.47 -0.23 3.16
N GLU A 45 -1.98 -0.84 2.08
CA GLU A 45 -2.05 -2.28 1.87
C GLU A 45 -1.31 -3.09 2.97
N ASP A 46 -0.29 -2.52 3.61
CA ASP A 46 0.44 -3.13 4.74
C ASP A 46 -0.38 -3.19 6.05
N THR A 47 -1.56 -2.58 6.06
CA THR A 47 -2.50 -2.62 7.19
C THR A 47 -3.48 -3.80 7.13
N LEU A 48 -3.55 -4.48 5.97
CA LEU A 48 -4.44 -5.60 5.70
C LEU A 48 -3.78 -6.96 5.98
N PRO A 49 -4.56 -8.05 6.07
CA PRO A 49 -4.02 -9.38 6.26
C PRO A 49 -3.09 -9.75 5.10
N LYS A 50 -1.87 -10.16 5.43
CA LYS A 50 -0.84 -10.56 4.47
C LYS A 50 -1.37 -11.59 3.46
N ASP A 51 -2.03 -12.65 3.92
CA ASP A 51 -2.53 -13.72 3.07
C ASP A 51 -3.62 -13.22 2.11
N PHE A 52 -4.42 -12.24 2.52
CA PHE A 52 -5.41 -11.61 1.64
C PHE A 52 -4.72 -10.83 0.51
N VAL A 53 -3.79 -9.92 0.86
CA VAL A 53 -3.04 -9.11 -0.13
C VAL A 53 -2.25 -10.02 -1.07
N GLU A 54 -1.62 -11.06 -0.54
CA GLU A 54 -0.88 -12.06 -1.32
C GLU A 54 -1.82 -12.80 -2.28
N SER A 55 -2.98 -13.26 -1.83
CA SER A 55 -3.94 -13.97 -2.69
C SER A 55 -4.42 -13.11 -3.87
N LYS A 56 -4.68 -11.82 -3.63
CA LYS A 56 -5.10 -10.87 -4.68
C LYS A 56 -3.98 -10.51 -5.63
N THR A 57 -2.76 -10.40 -5.12
CA THR A 57 -1.57 -10.25 -5.94
C THR A 57 -1.41 -11.44 -6.89
N LYS A 58 -1.50 -12.67 -6.37
CA LYS A 58 -1.38 -13.91 -7.15
C LYS A 58 -2.46 -14.00 -8.23
N GLU A 59 -3.71 -13.69 -7.87
CA GLU A 59 -4.85 -13.64 -8.80
C GLU A 59 -4.53 -12.74 -10.01
N VAL A 60 -4.05 -11.51 -9.77
CA VAL A 60 -3.74 -10.56 -10.84
C VAL A 60 -2.52 -11.00 -11.65
N LEU A 61 -1.43 -11.44 -11.02
CA LEU A 61 -0.24 -11.90 -11.74
C LEU A 61 -0.57 -13.05 -12.70
N LYS A 62 -1.37 -14.02 -12.25
CA LYS A 62 -1.85 -15.13 -13.07
C LYS A 62 -2.71 -14.66 -14.25
N ASN A 63 -3.61 -13.70 -14.04
CA ASN A 63 -4.42 -13.11 -15.11
C ASN A 63 -3.57 -12.44 -16.20
N HIS A 64 -2.39 -11.94 -15.83
CA HIS A 64 -1.41 -11.34 -16.75
C HIS A 64 -0.38 -12.34 -17.31
N SER A 65 -0.58 -13.65 -17.09
CA SER A 65 0.34 -14.73 -17.47
C SER A 65 1.76 -14.53 -16.93
N LEU A 66 1.88 -14.00 -15.71
CA LEU A 66 3.13 -13.85 -14.99
C LEU A 66 3.25 -14.92 -13.92
N ASP A 67 4.49 -15.23 -13.54
CA ASP A 67 4.76 -16.10 -12.39
C ASP A 67 4.15 -15.48 -11.12
N ASP A 68 3.27 -16.23 -10.46
CA ASP A 68 2.54 -15.86 -9.25
C ASP A 68 3.14 -16.51 -7.98
N ALA A 69 4.32 -17.13 -8.06
CA ALA A 69 5.03 -17.73 -6.93
C ALA A 69 5.64 -16.69 -5.94
N ILE A 70 4.97 -15.55 -5.77
CA ILE A 70 5.32 -14.54 -4.76
C ILE A 70 4.88 -15.02 -3.36
N THR A 71 5.73 -14.80 -2.36
CA THR A 71 5.37 -14.94 -0.95
C THR A 71 5.70 -13.62 -0.26
N LEU A 72 4.68 -12.96 0.28
CA LEU A 72 4.86 -11.67 0.95
C LEU A 72 5.45 -11.88 2.34
N ASN A 73 6.23 -10.90 2.79
CA ASN A 73 6.77 -10.80 4.13
C ASN A 73 6.16 -9.58 4.83
N SER A 74 5.51 -9.78 5.98
CA SER A 74 4.85 -8.73 6.77
C SER A 74 5.78 -7.75 7.47
N THR A 75 7.10 -7.96 7.40
CA THR A 75 8.12 -7.04 7.93
C THR A 75 8.68 -6.08 6.89
N GLN A 76 8.25 -6.20 5.63
CA GLN A 76 8.67 -5.35 4.52
C GLN A 76 7.44 -4.80 3.79
N PRO A 77 7.50 -3.62 3.15
CA PRO A 77 6.38 -3.07 2.39
C PRO A 77 5.89 -4.04 1.31
N PHE A 78 4.59 -4.31 1.27
CA PHE A 78 4.02 -5.21 0.27
C PHE A 78 4.18 -4.68 -1.16
N CYS A 79 3.91 -3.40 -1.39
CA CYS A 79 4.03 -2.82 -2.73
C CYS A 79 5.44 -2.95 -3.31
N ASP A 80 6.48 -2.73 -2.49
CA ASP A 80 7.87 -2.89 -2.92
C ASP A 80 8.22 -4.34 -3.29
N GLN A 81 7.72 -5.30 -2.51
CA GLN A 81 7.94 -6.72 -2.79
C GLN A 81 7.28 -7.12 -4.12
N ILE A 82 6.07 -6.64 -4.39
CA ILE A 82 5.35 -6.89 -5.65
C ILE A 82 6.10 -6.28 -6.84
N ILE A 83 6.57 -5.03 -6.71
CA ILE A 83 7.36 -4.36 -7.76
C ILE A 83 8.65 -5.13 -8.05
N LYS A 84 9.36 -5.59 -7.00
CA LYS A 84 10.58 -6.40 -7.14
C LYS A 84 10.29 -7.74 -7.82
N HIS A 85 9.23 -8.43 -7.42
CA HIS A 85 8.80 -9.69 -8.03
C HIS A 85 8.52 -9.52 -9.53
N TYR A 86 7.69 -8.53 -9.89
CA TYR A 86 7.41 -8.20 -11.29
C TYR A 86 8.68 -7.91 -12.09
N SER A 87 9.60 -7.12 -11.52
CA SER A 87 10.86 -6.76 -12.17
C SER A 87 11.73 -7.98 -12.43
N ASN A 88 11.77 -8.93 -11.49
CA ASN A 88 12.52 -10.18 -11.63
C ASN A 88 11.94 -11.07 -12.72
N VAL A 89 10.62 -11.32 -12.71
CA VAL A 89 9.96 -12.23 -13.67
C VAL A 89 9.92 -11.66 -15.10
N THR A 90 10.07 -10.35 -15.26
CA THR A 90 10.11 -9.68 -16.57
C THR A 90 11.51 -9.25 -17.01
N SER A 91 12.54 -9.55 -16.21
CA SER A 91 13.93 -9.11 -16.44
C SER A 91 14.52 -9.64 -17.77
N THR A 92 14.20 -10.88 -18.14
CA THR A 92 14.72 -11.57 -19.34
C THR A 92 14.07 -11.12 -20.65
N ASN A 93 12.95 -10.39 -20.59
CA ASN A 93 12.26 -9.88 -21.78
C ASN A 93 12.99 -8.65 -22.34
N THR A 94 13.93 -8.84 -23.27
CA THR A 94 14.70 -7.75 -23.89
C THR A 94 14.01 -7.09 -25.08
N THR A 95 12.93 -7.69 -25.59
CA THR A 95 12.20 -7.22 -26.79
C THR A 95 11.20 -6.12 -26.49
N THR A 96 10.69 -6.05 -25.25
CA THR A 96 9.74 -5.02 -24.81
C THR A 96 10.49 -3.79 -24.32
N ALA A 97 10.12 -2.60 -24.83
CA ALA A 97 10.74 -1.35 -24.42
C ALA A 97 10.54 -1.10 -22.91
N LYS A 98 11.54 -0.47 -22.28
CA LYS A 98 11.51 -0.16 -20.83
C LYS A 98 10.26 0.63 -20.42
N LYS A 99 9.82 1.58 -21.25
CA LYS A 99 8.63 2.39 -21.02
C LYS A 99 7.37 1.52 -20.96
N ASP A 100 7.24 0.55 -21.87
CA ASP A 100 6.08 -0.34 -21.94
C ASP A 100 6.04 -1.29 -20.73
N LYS A 101 7.21 -1.76 -20.28
CA LYS A 101 7.30 -2.54 -19.03
C LYS A 101 6.83 -1.74 -17.81
N ALA A 102 7.20 -0.47 -17.72
CA ALA A 102 6.80 0.41 -16.63
C ALA A 102 5.29 0.70 -16.66
N SER A 103 4.73 0.97 -17.85
CA SER A 103 3.27 1.13 -18.01
C SER A 103 2.52 -0.14 -17.62
N LYS A 104 3.01 -1.31 -18.03
CA LYS A 104 2.40 -2.60 -17.66
C LYS A 104 2.46 -2.86 -16.15
N LEU A 105 3.60 -2.56 -15.50
CA LEU A 105 3.71 -2.61 -14.04
C LEU A 105 2.69 -1.70 -13.37
N SER A 106 2.55 -0.45 -13.84
CA SER A 106 1.58 0.51 -13.29
C SER A 106 0.15 -0.03 -13.38
N ASN A 107 -0.24 -0.63 -14.51
CA ASN A 107 -1.57 -1.21 -14.68
C ASN A 107 -1.79 -2.40 -13.76
N ILE A 108 -0.81 -3.29 -13.63
CA ILE A 108 -0.88 -4.44 -12.71
C ILE A 108 -1.00 -3.98 -11.27
N MET A 109 -0.20 -3.00 -10.84
CA MET A 109 -0.29 -2.44 -9.49
C MET A 109 -1.66 -1.82 -9.23
N ALA A 110 -2.23 -1.09 -10.19
CA ALA A 110 -3.57 -0.51 -10.06
C ALA A 110 -4.65 -1.61 -9.93
N GLU A 111 -4.55 -2.69 -10.70
CA GLU A 111 -5.49 -3.81 -10.62
C GLU A 111 -5.38 -4.55 -9.28
N ILE A 112 -4.16 -4.80 -8.79
CA ILE A 112 -3.92 -5.38 -7.45
C ILE A 112 -4.54 -4.49 -6.38
N LYS A 113 -4.26 -3.19 -6.40
CA LYS A 113 -4.82 -2.23 -5.42
C LYS A 113 -6.34 -2.20 -5.45
N THR A 114 -6.93 -2.27 -6.65
CA THR A 114 -8.40 -2.35 -6.82
C THR A 114 -8.96 -3.61 -6.15
N LYS A 115 -8.35 -4.77 -6.41
CA LYS A 115 -8.74 -6.06 -5.78
C LYS A 115 -8.56 -6.07 -4.27
N VAL A 116 -7.53 -5.40 -3.78
CA VAL A 116 -7.26 -5.27 -2.33
C VAL A 116 -8.26 -4.32 -1.67
N ALA A 117 -8.70 -3.27 -2.37
CA ALA A 117 -9.71 -2.33 -1.88
C ALA A 117 -11.11 -2.95 -1.72
N GLU A 118 -11.37 -4.10 -2.36
CA GLU A 118 -12.59 -4.91 -2.19
C GLU A 118 -12.63 -5.68 -0.85
N TYR A 119 -11.67 -5.46 0.06
CA TYR A 119 -11.66 -6.10 1.37
C TYR A 119 -12.97 -5.83 2.13
N ASP A 120 -13.56 -6.89 2.68
CA ASP A 120 -14.83 -6.81 3.40
C ASP A 120 -14.71 -5.91 4.63
N GLN A 121 -15.41 -4.78 4.59
CA GLN A 121 -15.44 -3.81 5.68
C GLN A 121 -15.89 -4.42 7.01
N LYS A 122 -16.79 -5.41 6.98
CA LYS A 122 -17.25 -6.11 8.19
C LYS A 122 -16.17 -6.97 8.83
N SER A 123 -15.12 -7.29 8.06
CA SER A 123 -13.96 -8.03 8.54
C SER A 123 -12.90 -7.12 9.17
N ILE A 124 -13.05 -5.80 9.08
CA ILE A 124 -12.17 -4.83 9.74
C ILE A 124 -12.44 -4.85 11.25
N THR A 125 -11.57 -5.56 11.98
CA THR A 125 -11.69 -5.75 13.44
C THR A 125 -10.30 -5.78 14.06
N GLN A 126 -10.20 -5.53 15.36
CA GLN A 126 -8.93 -5.58 16.09
C GLN A 126 -8.21 -6.94 15.95
N THR A 127 -8.95 -8.05 15.83
CA THR A 127 -8.36 -9.39 15.74
C THR A 127 -7.96 -9.78 14.31
N LYS A 128 -8.77 -9.42 13.30
CA LYS A 128 -8.50 -9.80 11.90
C LYS A 128 -7.56 -8.82 11.20
N THR A 129 -7.68 -7.53 11.50
CA THR A 129 -6.95 -6.45 10.82
C THR A 129 -6.46 -5.42 11.85
N PRO A 130 -5.61 -5.80 12.82
CA PRO A 130 -5.23 -4.95 13.95
C PRO A 130 -4.68 -3.58 13.53
N ARG A 131 -3.87 -3.54 12.47
CA ARG A 131 -3.25 -2.30 11.97
C ARG A 131 -4.28 -1.37 11.33
N LEU A 132 -5.14 -1.88 10.45
CA LEU A 132 -6.19 -1.07 9.81
C LEU A 132 -7.26 -0.61 10.82
N TYR A 133 -7.58 -1.46 11.78
CA TYR A 133 -8.49 -1.12 12.88
C TYR A 133 -7.91 0.04 13.71
N ALA A 134 -6.67 -0.09 14.20
CA ALA A 134 -6.01 0.97 14.95
C ALA A 134 -5.88 2.28 14.14
N LEU A 135 -5.58 2.19 12.84
CA LEU A 135 -5.50 3.36 11.97
C LEU A 135 -6.86 4.05 11.84
N SER A 136 -7.94 3.27 11.71
CA SER A 136 -9.30 3.79 11.65
C SER A 136 -9.68 4.49 12.96
N GLU A 137 -9.38 3.90 14.11
CA GLU A 137 -9.61 4.52 15.42
C GLU A 137 -8.85 5.83 15.59
N GLU A 138 -7.56 5.87 15.23
CA GLU A 138 -6.77 7.09 15.32
C GLU A 138 -7.29 8.19 14.38
N ILE A 139 -7.78 7.83 13.20
CA ILE A 139 -8.44 8.78 12.30
C ILE A 139 -9.72 9.34 12.93
N LEU A 140 -10.59 8.48 13.49
CA LEU A 140 -11.85 8.91 14.11
C LEU A 140 -11.62 9.83 15.31
N LYS A 141 -10.65 9.51 16.17
CA LYS A 141 -10.25 10.36 17.30
C LYS A 141 -9.81 11.76 16.85
N LYS A 142 -9.12 11.89 15.72
CA LYS A 142 -8.73 13.20 15.16
C LYS A 142 -9.92 14.06 14.72
N PHE A 143 -11.08 13.44 14.50
CA PHE A 143 -12.34 14.12 14.21
C PHE A 143 -13.26 14.28 15.43
N GLY A 144 -12.84 13.81 16.62
CA GLY A 144 -13.66 13.83 17.82
C GLY A 144 -14.86 12.89 17.73
N ILE A 145 -14.71 11.78 16.99
CA ILE A 145 -15.71 10.72 16.88
C ILE A 145 -15.24 9.59 17.78
N ASP A 146 -16.05 9.28 18.80
CA ASP A 146 -15.86 8.18 19.75
C ASP A 146 -16.49 6.87 19.25
#